data_AF-A0AAN7B2L8-F1
#
_entry.id   AF-A0AAN7B2L8-F1
#
_cell.length_a   1.000
_cell.length_b   1.000
_cell.length_c   1.000
_cell.angle_alpha   90.00
_cell.angle_beta   90.00
_cell.angle_gamma   90.00
#
_symmetry.space_group_name_H-M   'P 1'
#
loop_
_entity.id
_entity.type
_entity.pdbx_description
1 polymer ?
#
loop_
_entity_poly.entity_id
_entity_poly.type
_entity_poly.pdbx_seq_one_letter_code
_entity_poly.pdbx_strand_id
1 'polypeptide(L)' 'LKRNLKGMFADLWLLKKNALDIEDFKEKLRAACWAIDQGDIDRLIDTLPRRLKAVKKARGW' A
#
# COMPACT_ATOMS: atom_id res chain seq x y z
N LEU A 1 2.64 -1.53 -1.24
CA LEU A 1 2.88 -0.07 -1.09
C LEU A 1 4.08 0.30 -0.22
N LYS A 2 4.07 0.16 1.13
CA LYS A 2 5.19 0.60 1.99
C LYS A 2 6.55 -0.01 1.62
N ARG A 3 6.56 -1.30 1.23
CA ARG A 3 7.76 -1.99 0.70
C ARG A 3 8.26 -1.32 -0.57
N ASN A 4 7.37 -1.06 -1.53
CA ASN A 4 7.71 -0.41 -2.80
C ASN A 4 8.23 1.01 -2.57
N LEU A 5 7.58 1.81 -1.72
CA LEU A 5 8.07 3.15 -1.36
C LEU A 5 9.51 3.13 -0.85
N LYS A 6 9.82 2.24 0.11
CA LYS A 6 11.17 2.12 0.68
C LYS A 6 12.19 1.57 -0.31
N GLY A 7 11.79 0.64 -1.17
CA GLY A 7 12.67 0.00 -2.13
C GLY A 7 12.98 0.85 -3.36
N MET A 8 12.01 1.64 -3.82
CA MET A 8 12.12 2.47 -5.02
C MET A 8 12.68 3.86 -4.73
N PHE A 9 12.45 4.39 -3.52
CA PHE A 9 12.83 5.74 -3.14
C PHE A 9 13.47 5.71 -1.74
N ALA A 10 14.79 5.48 -1.71
CA ALA A 10 15.53 5.44 -0.46
C ALA A 10 15.59 6.82 0.21
N ASP A 11 15.68 7.90 -0.56
CA ASP A 11 15.80 9.28 -0.09
C ASP A 11 14.50 9.91 0.45
N LEU A 12 13.41 9.14 0.54
CA LEU A 12 12.08 9.63 0.88
C LEU A 12 12.00 10.28 2.29
N TRP A 13 12.94 9.95 3.18
CA TRP A 13 13.07 10.57 4.51
C TRP A 13 13.71 11.96 4.50
N LEU A 14 14.29 12.40 3.38
CA LEU A 14 14.92 13.72 3.22
C LEU A 14 13.90 14.82 2.86
N LEU A 15 12.70 14.43 2.46
CA LEU A 15 11.62 15.35 2.11
C LEU A 15 11.21 16.20 3.31
N LYS A 16 11.12 17.51 3.11
CA LYS A 16 10.63 18.45 4.12
C LYS A 16 9.11 18.57 3.97
N LYS A 17 8.41 19.08 4.98
CA LYS A 17 6.95 19.24 4.94
C LYS A 17 6.50 20.52 4.21
N ASN A 18 7.25 20.97 3.20
CA ASN A 18 6.88 22.12 2.40
C ASN A 18 6.02 21.69 1.20
N ALA A 19 5.38 22.64 0.52
CA ALA A 19 4.45 22.34 -0.56
C ALA A 19 5.08 21.55 -1.72
N LEU A 20 6.33 21.86 -2.09
CA LEU A 20 7.04 21.20 -3.19
C LEU A 20 7.34 19.73 -2.86
N ASP A 21 7.90 19.49 -1.68
CA ASP A 21 8.24 18.14 -1.20
C ASP A 21 6.99 17.28 -0.95
N ILE A 22 5.85 17.90 -0.62
CA ILE A 22 4.57 17.19 -0.52
C ILE A 22 4.09 16.71 -1.90
N GLU A 23 4.20 17.54 -2.94
CA GLU A 23 3.82 17.12 -4.29
C GLU A 23 4.76 16.03 -4.81
N ASP A 24 6.08 16.16 -4.59
CA ASP A 24 7.05 15.12 -4.91
C ASP A 24 6.76 13.81 -4.16
N PHE A 25 6.41 13.88 -2.88
CA PHE A 25 5.96 12.71 -2.13
C PHE A 25 4.72 12.05 -2.74
N LYS A 26 3.73 12.83 -3.20
CA LYS A 26 2.52 12.29 -3.85
C LYS A 26 2.83 11.61 -5.18
N GLU A 27 3.77 12.13 -5.96
CA GLU A 27 4.22 11.50 -7.20
C GLU A 27 4.91 10.15 -6.93
N LYS A 28 5.84 10.13 -5.98
CA LYS A 28 6.51 8.89 -5.52
C LYS A 28 5.50 7.89 -4.95
N LEU A 29 4.49 8.35 -4.21
CA LEU A 29 3.40 7.52 -3.71
C LEU A 29 2.60 6.88 -4.84
N ARG A 30 2.24 7.65 -5.86
CA ARG A 30 1.56 7.15 -7.06
C ARG A 30 2.42 6.08 -7.72
N ALA A 31 3.67 6.37 -8.06
CA ALA A 31 4.57 5.41 -8.70
C ALA A 31 4.71 4.10 -7.90
N ALA A 32 4.88 4.18 -6.58
CA ALA A 32 4.97 3.01 -5.71
C ALA A 32 3.67 2.19 -5.64
N CYS A 33 2.52 2.85 -5.83
CA CYS A 33 1.21 2.20 -5.94
C CYS A 33 1.05 1.46 -7.26
N TRP A 34 1.44 2.09 -8.37
CA TRP A 34 1.42 1.48 -9.71
C TRP A 34 2.38 0.28 -9.81
N ALA A 35 3.47 0.27 -9.04
CA ALA A 35 4.41 -0.85 -8.97
C ALA A 35 3.94 -2.02 -8.08
N ILE A 36 2.72 -2.00 -7.53
CA ILE A 36 2.17 -3.14 -6.80
C ILE A 36 1.83 -4.23 -7.81
N ASP A 37 2.38 -5.43 -7.61
CA ASP A 37 2.06 -6.58 -8.45
C ASP A 37 0.57 -6.92 -8.35
N GLN A 38 -0.08 -7.07 -9.49
CA GLN A 38 -1.49 -7.44 -9.58
C GLN A 38 -1.75 -8.80 -8.90
N GLY A 39 -0.79 -9.74 -8.96
CA GLY A 39 -0.91 -11.03 -8.29
C GLY A 39 -1.01 -10.94 -6.76
N ASP A 40 -0.39 -9.92 -6.15
CA ASP A 40 -0.53 -9.65 -4.72
C ASP A 40 -1.93 -9.10 -4.38
N ILE A 41 -2.53 -8.31 -5.29
CA ILE A 41 -3.89 -7.78 -5.16
C ILE A 41 -4.92 -8.92 -5.31
N ASP A 42 -4.77 -9.74 -6.34
CA ASP A 42 -5.67 -10.85 -6.63
C ASP A 42 -5.67 -11.85 -5.47
N ARG A 43 -4.49 -12.22 -4.97
CA ARG A 43 -4.36 -13.08 -3.77
C ARG A 43 -5.08 -12.48 -2.56
N LEU A 44 -5.00 -11.16 -2.36
CA LEU A 44 -5.70 -10.50 -1.25
C LEU A 44 -7.23 -10.65 -1.41
N ILE A 45 -7.74 -10.41 -2.62
CA ILE A 45 -9.16 -10.56 -2.96
C ILE A 45 -9.62 -12.00 -2.74
N ASP A 46 -8.85 -12.98 -3.23
CA ASP A 46 -9.16 -14.41 -3.09
C ASP A 46 -9.24 -14.86 -1.63
N THR A 47 -8.52 -14.19 -0.72
CA THR A 47 -8.60 -14.51 0.71
C THR A 47 -9.84 -13.94 1.41
N LEU A 48 -10.56 -12.98 0.81
CA LEU A 48 -11.69 -12.28 1.44
C LEU A 48 -12.82 -13.23 1.89
N PRO A 49 -13.28 -14.21 1.09
CA PRO A 49 -14.34 -15.14 1.52
C PRO A 49 -13.97 -15.90 2.80
N ARG A 50 -12.70 -16.34 2.92
CA ARG A 50 -12.21 -17.03 4.11
C ARG A 50 -12.22 -16.11 5.33
N ARG A 51 -11.77 -14.86 5.17
CA ARG A 51 -11.78 -13.84 6.24
C ARG A 51 -13.20 -13.53 6.68
N LEU A 52 -14.14 -13.39 5.74
CA LEU A 52 -15.55 -13.18 6.04
C LEU A 52 -16.15 -14.37 6.81
N LYS A 53 -15.83 -15.62 6.43
CA LYS A 53 -16.25 -16.81 7.17
C LYS A 53 -15.72 -16.81 8.60
N ALA A 54 -14.47 -16.37 8.81
CA ALA A 54 -13.88 -16.25 10.14
C ALA A 54 -14.63 -15.22 10.99
N VAL A 55 -14.92 -14.03 10.45
CA VAL A 55 -15.70 -12.99 11.14
C VAL A 55 -17.12 -13.48 11.48
N LYS A 56 -17.78 -14.18 10.54
CA LYS A 56 -19.10 -14.79 10.80
C LYS A 56 -19.03 -15.80 11.95
N LYS A 57 -18.01 -16.67 11.97
CA LYS A 57 -17.79 -17.63 13.06
C LYS A 57 -17.52 -16.94 14.39
N ALA A 58 -16.77 -15.84 14.37
CA ALA A 58 -16.50 -15.00 15.53
C ALA A 58 -17.68 -14.08 15.93
N ARG A 59 -18.81 -14.15 15.20
CA ARG A 59 -20.00 -13.30 15.42
C ARG A 59 -19.67 -11.80 15.38
N GLY A 60 -18.75 -11.40 14.51
CA GLY A 60 -18.37 -10.00 14.31
C GLY A 60 -17.23 -9.49 15.20
N TRP A 61 -16.65 -10.35 16.05
CA TRP A 61 -15.40 -10.08 16.77
C TRP A 61 -14.16 -10.23 15.89
#